data_AF-A0A2D4GR21-F1
#
_entry.id   AF-A0A2D4GR21-F1
#
_cell.length_a   1.000
_cell.length_b   1.000
_cell.length_c   1.000
_cell.angle_alpha   90.00
_cell.angle_beta   90.00
_cell.angle_gamma   90.00
#
_symmetry.space_group_name_H-M   'P 1'
#
loop_
_entity.id
_entity.type
_entity.pdbx_description
1 polymer ?
#
loop_
_entity_poly.entity_id
_entity_poly.type
_entity_poly.pdbx_seq_one_letter_code
_entity_poly.pdbx_strand_id
1 'polypeptide(L)'
;RKILLLVIFVTQKLNLFFRSHLEASSDQWRRLHLSLQELLAWLQLKEDELKQQAPIGGDLPTVQKQNDIHRAFMRELKMKDPIILNALETARMFISEKPLEGLEKFYQDPRVLELSPGER
;
A
#
# COMPACT_ATOMS: atom_id res chain seq x y z
N ARG A 1 5.88 -45.01 5.87
CA ARG A 1 6.45 -44.07 6.87
C ARG A 1 7.12 -42.85 6.22
N LYS A 2 8.08 -43.02 5.30
CA LYS A 2 8.72 -41.88 4.59
C LYS A 2 7.76 -40.99 3.80
N ILE A 3 6.81 -41.58 3.07
CA ILE A 3 5.78 -40.84 2.30
C ILE A 3 4.90 -39.98 3.21
N LEU A 4 4.44 -40.53 4.34
CA LEU A 4 3.61 -39.79 5.29
C LEU A 4 4.37 -38.59 5.90
N LEU A 5 5.64 -38.77 6.26
CA LEU A 5 6.49 -37.68 6.75
C LEU A 5 6.70 -36.59 5.68
N LEU A 6 6.88 -37.00 4.42
CA LEU A 6 7.01 -36.08 3.30
C LEU A 6 5.73 -35.26 3.07
N VAL A 7 4.56 -35.90 3.10
CA VAL A 7 3.26 -35.22 2.97
C VAL A 7 3.07 -34.22 4.10
N ILE A 8 3.31 -34.62 5.35
CA ILE A 8 3.22 -33.73 6.52
C ILE A 8 4.16 -32.53 6.37
N PHE A 9 5.40 -32.76 5.93
CA PHE A 9 6.39 -31.70 5.74
C PHE A 9 5.97 -30.70 4.64
N VAL A 10 5.49 -31.19 3.49
CA VAL A 10 5.01 -30.35 2.38
C VAL A 10 3.79 -29.55 2.80
N THR A 11 2.80 -30.18 3.47
CA THR A 11 1.60 -29.49 3.95
C THR A 11 1.94 -28.41 4.98
N GLN A 12 2.85 -28.69 5.93
CA GLN A 12 3.29 -27.69 6.91
C GLN A 12 4.00 -26.51 6.24
N LYS A 13 4.94 -26.80 5.33
CA LYS A 13 5.70 -25.76 4.62
C LYS A 13 4.78 -24.86 3.78
N LEU A 14 3.81 -25.46 3.09
CA LEU A 14 2.83 -24.73 2.28
C LEU A 14 1.90 -23.88 3.15
N ASN A 15 1.43 -24.41 4.29
CA ASN A 15 0.60 -23.67 5.24
C ASN A 15 1.32 -22.45 5.79
N LEU A 16 2.60 -22.58 6.17
CA LEU A 16 3.43 -21.47 6.63
C LEU A 16 3.60 -20.40 5.56
N PHE A 17 3.88 -20.81 4.31
CA PHE A 17 4.01 -19.88 3.18
C PHE A 17 2.73 -19.08 2.95
N PHE A 18 1.57 -19.75 2.89
CA PHE A 18 0.29 -19.06 2.73
C PHE A 18 0.01 -18.09 3.88
N ARG A 19 0.26 -18.52 5.12
CA ARG A 19 0.06 -17.65 6.30
C ARG A 19 0.94 -16.41 6.22
N SER A 20 2.24 -16.58 5.98
CA SER A 20 3.17 -15.45 5.90
C SER A 20 2.83 -14.50 4.76
N HIS A 21 2.41 -15.03 3.61
CA HIS A 21 2.03 -14.22 2.46
C HIS A 21 0.75 -13.42 2.72
N LEU A 22 -0.26 -14.07 3.27
CA LEU A 22 -1.53 -13.42 3.63
C LEU A 22 -1.33 -12.36 4.71
N GLU A 23 -0.49 -12.64 5.72
CA GLU A 23 -0.15 -11.68 6.77
C GLU A 23 0.59 -10.47 6.21
N ALA A 24 1.59 -10.67 5.36
CA ALA A 24 2.33 -9.58 4.72
C ALA A 24 1.42 -8.70 3.84
N SER A 25 0.54 -9.33 3.03
CA SER A 25 -0.43 -8.61 2.20
C SER A 25 -1.44 -7.84 3.05
N SER A 26 -1.92 -8.44 4.15
CA SER A 26 -2.83 -7.79 5.11
C SER A 26 -2.18 -6.57 5.78
N ASP A 27 -0.93 -6.69 6.21
CA ASP A 27 -0.17 -5.58 6.81
C ASP A 27 0.03 -4.43 5.83
N GLN A 28 0.38 -4.75 4.59
CA GLN A 28 0.54 -3.74 3.54
C GLN A 28 -0.82 -3.04 3.26
N TRP A 29 -1.95 -3.77 3.24
CA TRP A 29 -3.28 -3.20 3.05
C TRP A 29 -3.64 -2.27 4.21
N ARG A 30 -3.35 -2.69 5.45
CA ARG A 30 -3.55 -1.88 6.64
C ARG A 30 -2.77 -0.57 6.56
N ARG A 31 -1.51 -0.62 6.14
CA ARG A 31 -0.68 0.59 5.96
C ARG A 31 -1.25 1.52 4.88
N LEU A 32 -1.67 0.96 3.74
CA LEU A 32 -2.31 1.73 2.68
C LEU A 32 -3.59 2.40 3.18
N HIS A 33 -4.44 1.66 3.87
CA HIS A 33 -5.69 2.17 4.44
C HIS A 33 -5.44 3.34 5.39
N LEU A 34 -4.49 3.21 6.32
CA LEU A 34 -4.12 4.28 7.25
C LEU A 34 -3.60 5.53 6.50
N SER A 35 -2.72 5.34 5.52
CA SER A 35 -2.19 6.44 4.69
C SER A 35 -3.31 7.18 3.95
N LEU A 36 -4.27 6.45 3.36
CA LEU A 36 -5.42 7.04 2.68
C LEU A 36 -6.35 7.79 3.65
N GLN A 37 -6.57 7.26 4.85
CA GLN A 37 -7.34 7.92 5.90
C GLN A 37 -6.69 9.25 6.33
N GLU A 38 -5.38 9.26 6.55
CA GLU A 38 -4.63 10.48 6.88
C GLU A 38 -4.68 11.52 5.76
N LEU A 39 -4.57 11.09 4.49
CA LEU A 39 -4.72 11.96 3.33
C LEU A 39 -6.13 12.56 3.25
N LEU A 40 -7.17 11.76 3.48
CA LEU A 40 -8.55 12.22 3.47
C LEU A 40 -8.81 13.25 4.58
N ALA A 41 -8.37 12.97 5.81
CA ALA A 41 -8.50 13.89 6.92
C ALA A 41 -7.77 15.21 6.66
N TRP A 42 -6.57 15.14 6.07
CA TRP A 42 -5.82 16.34 5.68
C TRP A 42 -6.54 17.14 4.58
N LEU A 43 -7.09 16.47 3.57
CA LEU A 43 -7.86 17.13 2.50
C LEU A 43 -9.08 17.86 3.06
N GLN A 44 -9.83 17.22 3.96
CA GLN A 44 -10.99 17.83 4.61
C GLN A 44 -10.59 19.07 5.42
N LEU A 45 -9.52 18.97 6.22
CA LEU A 45 -8.99 20.12 6.96
C LEU A 45 -8.61 21.28 6.02
N LYS A 46 -7.90 20.99 4.93
CA LYS A 46 -7.51 22.01 3.95
C LYS A 46 -8.69 22.61 3.21
N GLU A 47 -9.70 21.81 2.89
CA GLU A 47 -10.93 22.29 2.29
C GLU A 47 -11.64 23.29 3.23
N ASP A 48 -11.72 22.98 4.52
CA ASP A 48 -12.31 23.87 5.52
C ASP A 48 -11.48 25.15 5.72
N GLU A 49 -10.15 25.04 5.80
CA GLU A 49 -9.24 26.20 5.84
C GLU A 49 -9.44 27.13 4.63
N LEU A 50 -9.56 26.56 3.42
CA LEU A 50 -9.77 27.31 2.19
C LEU A 50 -11.15 27.98 2.15
N LYS A 51 -12.21 27.27 2.59
CA LYS A 51 -13.57 27.83 2.69
C LYS A 51 -13.67 29.01 3.65
N GLN A 52 -12.86 29.01 4.71
CA GLN A 52 -12.83 30.07 5.72
C GLN A 52 -11.98 31.29 5.32
N GLN A 53 -11.30 31.27 4.17
CA GLN A 53 -10.48 32.40 3.75
C GLN A 53 -11.34 33.63 3.48
N ALA A 54 -10.92 34.76 4.04
CA ALA A 54 -11.55 36.05 3.76
C ALA A 54 -11.34 36.43 2.28
N PRO A 55 -12.26 37.23 1.70
CA PRO A 55 -12.05 37.85 0.40
C PRO A 55 -10.71 38.60 0.34
N ILE A 56 -10.16 38.75 -0.86
CA ILE A 56 -8.90 39.48 -1.06
C ILE A 56 -9.05 40.91 -0.52
N GLY A 57 -8.14 41.30 0.38
CA GLY A 57 -8.14 42.63 0.98
C GLY A 57 -7.73 43.73 -0.02
N GLY A 58 -8.11 44.98 0.26
CA GLY A 58 -7.76 46.11 -0.60
C GLY A 58 -6.41 46.77 -0.27
N ASP A 59 -5.87 46.54 0.93
CA ASP A 59 -4.60 47.09 1.38
C ASP A 59 -3.43 46.11 1.18
N LEU A 60 -2.25 46.67 0.92
CA LEU A 60 -1.03 45.91 0.64
C LEU A 60 -0.65 44.92 1.77
N PRO A 61 -0.69 45.30 3.07
CA PRO A 61 -0.42 44.36 4.16
C PRO A 61 -1.32 43.13 4.16
N THR A 62 -2.63 43.32 3.94
CA THR A 62 -3.59 42.19 3.89
C THR A 62 -3.30 41.26 2.72
N VAL A 63 -3.06 41.81 1.53
CA VAL A 63 -2.73 41.02 0.33
C VAL A 63 -1.42 40.24 0.52
N GLN A 64 -0.41 40.86 1.14
CA GLN A 64 0.86 40.19 1.43
C GLN A 64 0.66 39.00 2.37
N LYS A 65 -0.10 39.17 3.45
CA LYS A 65 -0.44 38.09 4.38
C LYS A 65 -1.20 36.94 3.68
N GLN A 66 -2.17 37.28 2.83
CA GLN A 66 -2.92 36.27 2.06
C GLN A 66 -2.01 35.49 1.10
N ASN A 67 -1.06 36.17 0.45
CA ASN A 67 -0.06 35.54 -0.42
C ASN A 67 0.84 34.58 0.36
N ASP A 68 1.31 34.99 1.54
CA ASP A 68 2.18 34.17 2.38
C ASP A 68 1.47 32.88 2.84
N ILE A 69 0.18 32.99 3.23
CA ILE A 69 -0.67 31.84 3.55
C ILE A 69 -0.81 30.91 2.34
N HIS A 70 -1.10 31.47 1.16
CA HIS A 70 -1.22 30.67 -0.07
C HIS A 70 0.09 29.94 -0.42
N ARG A 71 1.24 30.61 -0.29
CA ARG A 71 2.56 29.99 -0.49
C ARG A 71 2.85 28.89 0.51
N ALA A 72 2.40 29.03 1.77
CA ALA A 72 2.51 27.97 2.76
C ALA A 72 1.66 26.76 2.37
N PHE A 73 0.40 26.98 1.99
CA PHE A 73 -0.49 25.93 1.50
C PHE A 73 0.10 25.18 0.31
N MET A 74 0.64 25.89 -0.70
CA MET A 74 1.27 25.26 -1.87
C MET A 74 2.50 24.42 -1.51
N ARG A 75 3.29 24.83 -0.52
CA ARG A 75 4.40 24.01 0.00
C ARG A 75 3.90 22.74 0.68
N GLU A 76 2.86 22.85 1.50
CA GLU A 76 2.24 21.68 2.13
C GLU A 76 1.66 20.70 1.12
N LEU A 77 0.96 21.21 0.10
CA LEU A 77 0.41 20.39 -0.98
C LEU A 77 1.52 19.61 -1.69
N LYS A 78 2.64 20.28 -2.03
CA LYS A 78 3.79 19.63 -2.65
C LYS A 78 4.41 18.54 -1.78
N MET A 79 4.35 18.66 -0.45
CA MET A 79 4.81 17.60 0.46
C MET A 79 3.89 16.37 0.46
N LYS A 80 2.62 16.51 0.07
CA LYS A 80 1.68 15.39 -0.03
C LYS A 80 1.80 14.61 -1.33
N ASP A 81 2.32 15.21 -2.40
CA ASP A 81 2.54 14.55 -3.71
C ASP A 81 3.18 13.15 -3.61
N PRO A 82 4.33 12.95 -2.93
CA PRO A 82 4.94 11.62 -2.85
C PRO A 82 4.07 10.61 -2.09
N ILE A 83 3.28 11.06 -1.11
CA ILE A 83 2.38 10.21 -0.33
C ILE A 83 1.23 9.74 -1.20
N ILE A 84 0.64 10.65 -2.00
CA ILE A 84 -0.43 10.35 -2.96
C ILE A 84 0.07 9.36 -4.01
N LEU A 85 1.23 9.63 -4.62
CA LEU A 85 1.82 8.75 -5.63
C LEU A 85 2.09 7.35 -5.06
N ASN A 86 2.68 7.27 -3.87
CA ASN A 86 2.95 5.99 -3.22
C ASN A 86 1.66 5.22 -2.89
N ALA A 87 0.62 5.91 -2.41
CA ALA A 87 -0.67 5.29 -2.12
C ALA A 87 -1.34 4.73 -3.39
N LEU A 88 -1.30 5.47 -4.50
CA LEU A 88 -1.82 5.03 -5.80
C LEU A 88 -1.03 3.83 -6.36
N GLU A 89 0.30 3.87 -6.29
CA GLU A 89 1.17 2.77 -6.72
C GLU A 89 0.87 1.50 -5.92
N THR A 90 0.81 1.62 -4.59
CA THR A 90 0.51 0.50 -3.69
C THR A 90 -0.90 -0.07 -3.95
N ALA A 91 -1.90 0.80 -4.14
CA ALA A 91 -3.25 0.37 -4.49
C ALA A 91 -3.27 -0.40 -5.83
N ARG A 92 -2.53 0.06 -6.84
CA ARG A 92 -2.45 -0.61 -8.14
C ARG A 92 -1.78 -1.99 -8.03
N MET A 93 -0.72 -2.10 -7.23
CA MET A 93 -0.07 -3.37 -6.96
C MET A 93 -1.07 -4.37 -6.36
N PHE A 94 -1.84 -3.97 -5.34
CA PHE A 94 -2.86 -4.83 -4.73
C PHE A 94 -3.95 -5.28 -5.69
N ILE A 95 -4.44 -4.38 -6.55
CA ILE A 95 -5.48 -4.71 -7.52
C ILE A 95 -4.93 -5.69 -8.59
N SER A 96 -3.62 -5.64 -8.84
CA SER A 96 -2.95 -6.48 -9.84
C SER A 96 -2.41 -7.79 -9.26
N GLU A 97 -2.25 -7.90 -7.94
CA GLU A 97 -1.74 -9.10 -7.27
C GLU A 97 -2.69 -10.30 -7.49
N LYS A 98 -2.20 -11.34 -8.15
CA LYS A 98 -2.90 -12.63 -8.20
C LYS A 98 -2.46 -13.48 -7.01
N PRO A 99 -3.39 -14.17 -6.31
CA PRO A 99 -3.07 -15.00 -5.14
C PRO A 99 -2.10 -16.17 -5.39
N LEU A 100 -1.72 -16.46 -6.63
CA LEU A 100 -1.07 -17.71 -7.06
C LEU A 100 0.33 -17.55 -7.65
N GLU A 101 0.80 -16.33 -7.96
CA GLU A 101 2.12 -16.11 -8.58
C GLU A 101 3.27 -16.65 -7.70
N GLY A 102 3.10 -16.65 -6.38
CA GLY A 102 4.05 -17.22 -5.42
C GLY A 102 4.08 -18.75 -5.38
N LEU A 103 2.99 -19.43 -5.75
CA LEU A 103 2.92 -20.89 -5.79
C LEU A 103 3.71 -21.48 -6.96
N GLU A 104 3.70 -20.83 -8.13
CA GLU A 104 4.48 -21.32 -9.27
C GLU A 104 5.97 -21.46 -8.93
N LYS A 105 6.51 -20.49 -8.18
CA LYS A 105 7.90 -20.55 -7.69
C LYS A 105 8.11 -21.64 -6.64
N PHE A 106 7.10 -21.96 -5.83
CA PHE A 106 7.15 -23.07 -4.88
C PHE A 106 7.13 -24.43 -5.58
N TYR A 107 6.29 -24.60 -6.60
CA TYR A 107 6.25 -25.80 -7.44
C TYR A 107 7.51 -25.95 -8.29
N GLN A 108 8.21 -24.86 -8.59
CA GLN A 108 9.52 -24.89 -9.28
C GLN A 108 10.73 -25.12 -8.35
N ASP A 109 10.55 -25.23 -7.01
CA ASP A 109 11.66 -25.65 -6.11
C ASP A 109 12.12 -27.05 -6.55
N PRO A 110 13.41 -27.27 -6.86
CA PRO A 110 13.94 -28.57 -7.30
C PRO A 110 13.53 -29.72 -6.39
N ARG A 111 13.40 -29.46 -5.07
CA ARG A 111 12.98 -30.44 -4.07
C ARG A 111 11.50 -30.79 -4.13
N VAL A 112 10.68 -29.95 -4.77
CA VAL A 112 9.25 -30.17 -5.02
C VAL A 112 9.05 -30.80 -6.40
N LEU A 113 9.84 -30.38 -7.41
CA LEU A 113 9.86 -30.98 -8.75
C LEU A 113 10.35 -32.43 -8.75
N GLU A 114 11.35 -32.78 -7.94
CA GLU A 114 11.84 -34.17 -7.76
C GLU A 114 10.79 -35.11 -7.16
N LEU A 115 9.68 -34.57 -6.62
CA LEU A 115 8.59 -35.32 -6.01
C LEU A 115 7.39 -35.51 -6.95
N SER A 116 7.43 -34.93 -8.15
CA SER A 116 6.41 -35.19 -9.18
C SER A 116 6.55 -36.65 -9.62
N PRO A 117 5.51 -37.49 -9.52
CA PRO A 117 5.60 -38.86 -10.00
C PRO A 117 5.71 -38.79 -11.51
N GLY A 118 6.93 -38.86 -12.02
CA GLY A 118 7.21 -39.12 -13.42
C GLY A 118 6.48 -40.40 -13.78
N GLU A 119 5.57 -40.27 -14.75
CA GLU A 119 4.88 -41.37 -15.40
C GLU A 119 5.91 -42.47 -15.75
N ARG A 120 5.73 -43.63 -15.13
CA ARG A 120 6.32 -44.90 -15.55
C ARG A 120 5.18 -45.87 -15.81
#